data_AF-A0A7W7DGU3-F1
#
_entry.id   AF-A0A7W7DGU3-F1
#
_cell.length_a   1.000
_cell.length_b   1.000
_cell.length_c   1.000
_cell.angle_alpha   90.00
_cell.angle_beta   90.00
_cell.angle_gamma   90.00
#
_symmetry.space_group_name_H-M   'P 1'
#
loop_
_entity.id
_entity.type
_entity.pdbx_description
1 polymer ?
#
loop_
_entity_poly.entity_id
_entity_poly.type
_entity_poly.pdbx_seq_one_letter_code
_entity_poly.pdbx_strand_id
1 'polypeptide(L)' 'MTHISPDPEPERTPGLEPGGGVPPGETPPAESSMPETLPRETHNPTKGWSKGPLTVIIVLAVLIAAFFLAYALVLIL' A
#
# COMPACT_ATOMS: atom_id res chain seq x y z
N MET A 1 30.14 -9.34 8.47
CA MET A 1 29.22 -8.26 8.06
C MET A 1 29.08 -7.33 9.25
N THR A 2 29.41 -6.05 9.12
CA THR A 2 29.17 -5.04 10.17
C THR A 2 27.70 -4.66 10.14
N HIS A 3 26.97 -4.92 11.22
CA HIS A 3 25.58 -4.52 11.37
C HIS A 3 25.52 -3.03 11.72
N ILE A 4 24.94 -2.21 10.85
CA ILE A 4 24.64 -0.80 11.14
C ILE A 4 23.18 -0.77 11.59
N SER A 5 22.94 -0.39 12.84
CA SER A 5 21.57 -0.19 13.33
C SER A 5 20.97 1.05 12.65
N PRO A 6 19.70 1.03 12.21
CA PRO A 6 19.00 2.23 11.78
C PRO A 6 18.68 3.16 12.96
N ASP A 7 18.80 2.66 14.19
CA ASP A 7 18.53 3.43 15.40
C ASP A 7 19.62 4.49 15.64
N PRO A 8 19.23 5.69 16.10
CA PRO A 8 20.19 6.71 16.50
C PRO A 8 21.14 6.19 17.59
N GLU A 9 22.43 6.49 17.47
CA GLU A 9 23.43 6.08 18.45
C GLU A 9 23.22 6.87 19.77
N PRO A 10 23.10 6.23 20.94
CA PRO A 10 22.93 6.91 22.22
C PRO A 10 24.06 7.90 22.53
N GLU A 11 25.30 7.59 22.12
CA GLU A 11 26.46 8.46 22.32
C GLU A 11 26.41 9.75 21.51
N ARG A 12 25.58 9.80 20.46
CA ARG A 12 25.43 10.95 19.56
C ARG A 12 24.05 11.58 19.60
N THR A 13 23.17 11.09 20.46
CA THR A 13 21.76 11.50 20.53
C THR A 13 21.44 11.96 21.95
N PRO A 14 21.34 13.29 22.19
CA PRO A 14 20.98 13.82 23.50
C PRO A 14 19.64 13.27 23.99
N GLY A 15 19.57 12.89 25.27
CA GLY A 15 18.33 12.37 25.89
C GLY A 15 18.03 10.89 25.58
N LEU A 16 18.78 10.24 24.68
CA LEU A 16 18.55 8.83 24.35
C LEU A 16 19.25 7.92 25.37
N GLU A 17 18.50 7.16 26.16
CA GLU A 17 19.08 6.16 27.07
C GLU A 17 19.56 4.90 26.33
N PRO A 18 20.57 4.20 26.88
CA PRO A 18 20.93 2.85 26.45
C PRO A 18 19.71 1.91 26.56
N GLY A 19 19.08 1.61 25.43
CA GLY A 19 17.80 0.90 25.37
C GLY A 19 16.75 1.55 24.46
N GLY A 20 17.02 2.75 23.93
CA GLY A 20 16.15 3.44 22.96
C GLY A 20 15.04 4.28 23.60
N GLY A 21 15.09 4.46 24.93
CA GLY A 21 14.16 5.31 25.67
C GLY A 21 14.58 6.77 25.70
N VAL A 22 13.65 7.64 26.12
CA VAL A 22 13.92 9.03 26.49
C VAL A 22 13.22 9.36 27.82
N PRO A 23 13.67 10.40 28.55
CA PRO A 23 13.00 10.86 29.77
C PRO A 23 11.54 11.25 29.53
N PRO A 24 10.67 11.13 30.56
CA PRO A 24 9.30 11.59 30.48
C PRO A 24 9.21 13.08 30.11
N GLY A 25 8.42 13.40 29.09
CA GLY A 25 8.22 14.77 28.59
C GLY A 25 9.10 15.14 27.39
N GLU A 26 10.10 14.32 27.06
CA GLU A 26 10.81 14.41 25.79
C GLU A 26 10.04 13.65 24.69
N THR A 27 10.23 14.05 23.43
CA THR A 27 9.64 13.33 22.30
C THR A 27 10.52 12.11 22.01
N PRO A 28 9.99 10.87 22.05
CA PRO A 28 10.77 9.69 21.70
C PRO A 28 11.34 9.77 20.28
N PRO A 29 12.50 9.14 20.00
CA PRO A 29 13.04 9.09 18.65
C PRO A 29 12.01 8.49 17.68
N ALA A 30 11.98 9.00 16.46
CA ALA A 30 11.11 8.46 15.43
C ALA A 30 11.44 6.98 15.21
N GLU A 31 10.43 6.11 15.37
CA GLU A 31 10.59 4.70 15.02
C GLU A 31 10.85 4.57 13.51
N SER A 32 11.89 3.83 13.16
CA SER A 32 12.24 3.53 11.77
C SER A 32 11.27 2.49 11.19
N SER A 33 10.00 2.87 11.00
CA SER A 33 9.03 2.14 10.19
C SER A 33 9.10 2.63 8.74
N MET A 34 10.31 2.56 8.16
CA MET A 34 10.63 2.57 6.73
C MET A 34 9.60 3.26 5.78
N PRO A 35 9.76 4.56 5.43
CA PRO A 35 9.25 5.09 4.17
C PRO A 35 10.27 4.99 3.02
N GLU A 36 11.56 4.77 3.34
CA GLU A 36 12.70 4.93 2.41
C GLU A 36 13.37 3.62 1.96
N THR A 37 12.81 2.44 2.24
CA THR A 37 13.40 1.16 1.79
C THR A 37 13.04 0.77 0.36
N LEU A 38 12.26 1.60 -0.34
CA LEU A 38 12.00 1.39 -1.76
C LEU A 38 13.08 2.10 -2.60
N PRO A 39 13.72 1.40 -3.56
CA PRO A 39 14.51 2.06 -4.58
C PRO A 39 13.74 3.23 -5.19
N ARG A 40 14.44 4.29 -5.59
CA ARG A 40 13.80 5.41 -6.31
C ARG A 40 12.95 4.83 -7.44
N GLU A 41 11.63 4.98 -7.31
CA GLU A 41 10.68 4.47 -8.29
C GLU A 41 10.88 5.24 -9.60
N THR A 42 11.70 4.67 -10.49
CA THR A 42 12.12 5.24 -11.78
C THR A 42 11.27 4.72 -12.93
N HIS A 43 10.47 3.67 -12.67
CA HIS A 43 9.64 3.03 -13.68
C HIS A 43 8.27 2.63 -13.11
N ASN A 44 7.37 3.60 -12.99
CA ASN A 44 5.95 3.38 -12.72
C ASN A 44 5.12 3.68 -14.00
N PRO A 45 5.08 2.76 -14.99
CA PRO A 45 4.33 2.99 -16.21
C PRO A 45 2.83 3.01 -15.92
N THR A 46 2.24 4.20 -15.85
CA THR A 46 0.81 4.43 -15.57
C THR A 46 -0.14 3.93 -16.68
N LYS A 47 0.40 3.47 -17.82
CA LYS A 47 -0.37 3.41 -19.06
C LYS A 47 -0.51 1.97 -19.57
N GLY A 48 -1.69 1.38 -19.34
CA GLY A 48 -2.22 0.37 -20.27
C GLY A 48 -3.01 -0.76 -19.63
N TRP A 49 -2.66 -1.18 -18.42
CA TRP A 49 -3.23 -2.39 -17.83
C TRP A 49 -4.66 -2.25 -17.31
N SER A 50 -5.16 -1.03 -17.06
CA SER A 50 -6.52 -0.85 -16.53
C SER A 50 -7.61 -1.10 -17.58
N LYS A 51 -7.33 -0.87 -18.88
CA LYS A 51 -8.36 -0.91 -19.93
C LYS A 51 -8.83 -2.34 -20.22
N GLY A 52 -7.92 -3.30 -20.32
CA GLY A 52 -8.26 -4.70 -20.65
C GLY A 52 -9.23 -5.33 -19.63
N PRO A 53 -8.88 -5.38 -18.34
CA PRO A 53 -9.75 -5.89 -17.28
C PRO A 53 -11.08 -5.13 -17.21
N LEU A 54 -11.07 -3.79 -17.34
CA LEU A 54 -12.30 -3.00 -17.34
C LEU A 54 -13.24 -3.39 -18.48
N THR A 55 -12.72 -3.55 -19.70
CA THR A 55 -13.51 -4.01 -20.85
C THR A 55 -14.12 -5.39 -20.60
N VAL A 56 -13.34 -6.34 -20.07
CA VAL A 56 -13.82 -7.69 -19.74
C VAL A 56 -14.95 -7.64 -18.71
N ILE A 57 -14.80 -6.85 -17.64
CA ILE A 57 -15.82 -6.67 -16.61
C ILE A 57 -17.10 -6.08 -17.20
N ILE A 58 -17.00 -5.05 -18.05
CA ILE A 58 -18.17 -4.42 -18.69
C ILE A 58 -18.90 -5.43 -19.59
N VAL A 59 -18.18 -6.18 -20.42
CA VAL A 59 -18.78 -7.19 -21.30
C VAL A 59 -19.51 -8.26 -20.48
N LEU A 60 -18.87 -8.78 -19.42
CA LEU A 60 -19.48 -9.78 -18.56
C LEU A 60 -20.75 -9.24 -17.86
N ALA A 61 -20.70 -8.02 -17.35
CA ALA A 61 -21.84 -7.39 -16.70
C ALA A 61 -23.04 -7.23 -17.66
N VAL A 62 -22.79 -6.81 -18.91
CA VAL A 62 -23.83 -6.70 -19.94
C VAL A 62 -24.44 -8.06 -20.28
N LEU A 63 -23.63 -9.11 -20.40
CA LEU A 63 -24.14 -10.46 -20.66
C LEU A 63 -25.04 -10.96 -19.52
N ILE A 64 -24.63 -10.75 -18.28
CA ILE A 64 -25.43 -11.12 -17.10
C ILE A 64 -26.74 -10.33 -17.07
N ALA A 65 -26.69 -9.02 -17.30
CA ALA A 65 -27.89 -8.18 -17.35
C ALA A 65 -28.86 -8.62 -18.47
N ALA A 66 -28.35 -8.94 -19.66
CA ALA A 66 -29.15 -9.44 -20.77
C ALA A 66 -29.80 -10.80 -20.45
N PHE A 67 -29.08 -11.70 -19.78
CA PHE A 67 -29.63 -12.96 -19.31
C PHE A 67 -30.81 -12.75 -18.34
N PHE A 68 -30.66 -11.90 -17.33
CA PHE A 68 -31.74 -11.62 -16.39
C PHE A 68 -32.92 -10.92 -17.06
N LEU A 69 -32.67 -10.02 -18.00
CA LEU A 69 -33.73 -9.38 -18.79
C LEU A 69 -34.52 -10.42 -19.58
N ALA A 70 -33.84 -11.32 -20.30
CA ALA A 70 -34.49 -12.39 -21.05
C ALA A 70 -35.26 -13.34 -20.14
N TYR A 71 -34.68 -13.73 -19.01
CA TYR A 71 -35.33 -14.57 -18.01
C TYR A 71 -36.60 -13.92 -17.45
N ALA A 72 -36.56 -12.62 -17.13
CA ALA A 72 -37.73 -11.88 -16.66
C ALA A 72 -38.83 -11.82 -17.71
N LEU A 73 -38.49 -11.61 -18.99
CA LEU A 73 -39.47 -11.63 -20.09
C LEU A 73 -40.14 -13.00 -20.25
N VAL A 74 -39.36 -14.09 -20.11
CA VAL A 74 -39.89 -15.46 -20.15
C VAL A 74 -40.83 -15.74 -18.98
N LEU A 75 -40.58 -15.19 -17.79
CA LEU A 75 -41.46 -15.38 -16.63
C LEU A 75 -42.75 -14.54 -16.69
N ILE A 76 -42.72 -13.41 -17.40
CA ILE A 76 -43.86 -12.49 -17.50
C ILE A 76 -44.86 -12.92 -18.59
N LEU A 77 -44.38 -13.58 -19.64
CA LEU A 77 -45.19 -14.09 -20.75
C LEU A 77 -45.84 -15.43 -20.41
#